data_AF-A0AAP0P1Y4-F1
#
_entry.id   AF-A0AAP0P1Y4-F1
#
_cell.length_a   1.000
_cell.length_b   1.000
_cell.length_c   1.000
_cell.angle_alpha   90.00
_cell.angle_beta   90.00
_cell.angle_gamma   90.00
#
_symmetry.space_group_name_H-M   'P 1'
#
loop_
_entity.id
_entity.type
_entity.pdbx_description
1 polymer ?
#
loop_
_entity_poly.entity_id
_entity_poly.type
_entity_poly.pdbx_seq_one_letter_code
_entity_poly.pdbx_strand_id
1 'polypeptide(L)'
;MASRASTISSRYLGASLEKASSAWYTPHMAAASRAILHRIPLVDFVVEVRDARIPLSSGCEYLRNFPSSRHMVVLNKMDLANGSQTKLDPLVVDLNEKLEIGVGSHPNIYILDTPGVLPPQILDGEAGAISDHLVGEYDLARYLLAIVNSSEEYKHWKMLMSKDNEICAEDKIQLSGRSESVSKRKKLYDTDHTQDHIVRDVRKTIFETISSFKGNLEVASELDKLIEAQFMALSDPFHVSMEQEEKRRAVVAKKLLNLYRTGRLGHYTLDYIP
;
A
#
# COMPACT_ATOMS: atom_id res chain seq x y z
N MET A 1 13.28 -9.26 9.00
CA MET A 1 12.77 -8.19 8.11
C MET A 1 12.40 -6.91 8.86
N ALA A 2 11.83 -6.95 10.07
CA ALA A 2 11.46 -5.76 10.87
C ALA A 2 12.58 -4.70 11.02
N SER A 3 13.82 -5.11 11.30
CA SER A 3 14.97 -4.19 11.40
C SER A 3 15.28 -3.44 10.08
N ARG A 4 14.96 -4.05 8.93
CA ARG A 4 15.31 -3.51 7.62
C ARG A 4 14.24 -2.57 7.07
N ALA A 5 12.95 -2.89 7.26
CA ALA A 5 11.84 -2.00 6.93
C ALA A 5 11.91 -0.69 7.74
N SER A 6 12.19 -0.79 9.04
CA SER A 6 12.41 0.39 9.91
C SER A 6 13.62 1.24 9.45
N THR A 7 14.74 0.60 9.08
CA THR A 7 15.92 1.32 8.55
C THR A 7 15.62 2.03 7.22
N ILE A 8 14.91 1.36 6.30
CA ILE A 8 14.48 1.93 5.03
C ILE A 8 13.54 3.11 5.30
N SER A 9 12.59 2.95 6.21
CA SER A 9 11.62 4.00 6.46
C SER A 9 12.22 5.23 7.13
N SER A 10 13.08 5.06 8.14
CA SER A 10 13.83 6.16 8.75
C SER A 10 14.60 6.97 7.69
N ARG A 11 15.20 6.30 6.70
CA ARG A 11 15.94 6.95 5.61
C ARG A 11 15.05 7.75 4.68
N TYR A 12 13.97 7.14 4.17
CA TYR A 12 13.17 7.74 3.09
C TYR A 12 12.06 8.65 3.60
N LEU A 13 11.55 8.39 4.80
CA LEU A 13 10.38 9.08 5.34
C LEU A 13 10.67 9.84 6.64
N GLY A 14 11.79 9.63 7.33
CA GLY A 14 12.04 10.19 8.66
C GLY A 14 11.84 11.72 8.75
N ALA A 15 12.55 12.50 7.94
CA ALA A 15 12.43 13.96 7.94
C ALA A 15 11.04 14.45 7.51
N SER A 16 10.43 13.78 6.52
CA SER A 16 9.10 14.13 6.01
C SER A 16 8.00 13.80 7.02
N LEU A 17 8.14 12.71 7.78
CA LEU A 17 7.25 12.31 8.86
C LEU A 17 7.36 13.24 10.06
N GLU A 18 8.57 13.64 10.46
CA GLU A 18 8.76 14.64 11.52
C GLU A 18 8.05 15.95 11.17
N LYS A 19 8.18 16.42 9.93
CA LYS A 19 7.49 17.62 9.45
C LYS A 19 5.97 17.44 9.39
N ALA A 20 5.50 16.30 8.89
CA ALA A 20 4.08 15.99 8.77
C ALA A 20 3.39 15.84 10.15
N SER A 21 4.13 15.36 11.15
CA SER A 21 3.64 15.08 12.51
C SER A 21 2.91 16.26 13.13
N SER A 22 3.52 17.45 13.02
CA SER A 22 3.02 18.68 13.63
C SER A 22 1.82 19.25 12.88
N ALA A 23 1.63 18.91 11.61
CA ALA A 23 0.58 19.46 10.75
C ALA A 23 -0.66 18.56 10.64
N TRP A 24 -0.50 17.25 10.90
CA TRP A 24 -1.55 16.26 10.69
C TRP A 24 -2.59 16.23 11.82
N TYR A 25 -2.16 16.33 13.08
CA TYR A 25 -3.05 16.14 14.23
C TYR A 25 -3.83 17.41 14.59
N THR A 26 -5.04 17.54 14.05
CA THR A 26 -5.87 18.73 14.21
C THR A 26 -6.59 18.77 15.58
N PRO A 27 -7.09 19.95 16.02
CA PRO A 27 -7.92 20.05 17.22
C PRO A 27 -9.20 19.19 17.16
N HIS A 28 -9.78 19.02 15.97
CA HIS A 28 -10.92 18.13 15.76
C HIS A 28 -10.53 16.67 16.00
N MET A 29 -9.35 16.27 15.52
CA MET A 29 -8.84 14.94 15.76
C MET A 29 -8.56 14.70 17.25
N ALA A 30 -7.99 15.70 17.94
CA ALA A 30 -7.81 15.66 19.39
C ALA A 30 -9.14 15.51 20.14
N ALA A 31 -10.20 16.18 19.69
CA ALA A 31 -11.54 16.03 20.28
C ALA A 31 -12.10 14.62 20.06
N ALA A 32 -11.93 14.06 18.86
CA ALA A 32 -12.34 12.69 18.55
C ALA A 32 -11.58 11.65 19.37
N SER A 33 -10.26 11.77 19.52
CA SER A 33 -9.46 10.88 20.37
C SER A 33 -9.88 10.97 21.85
N ARG A 34 -10.16 12.18 22.37
CA ARG A 34 -10.72 12.33 23.72
C ARG A 34 -12.09 11.66 23.86
N ALA A 35 -12.96 11.79 22.86
CA ALA A 35 -14.28 11.16 22.87
C ALA A 35 -14.17 9.63 22.88
N ILE A 36 -13.22 9.03 22.15
CA ILE A 36 -12.92 7.59 22.21
C ILE A 36 -12.52 7.20 23.64
N LEU A 37 -11.56 7.91 24.23
CA LEU A 37 -11.07 7.64 25.59
C LEU A 37 -12.18 7.68 26.65
N HIS A 38 -13.14 8.60 26.51
CA HIS A 38 -14.30 8.66 27.41
C HIS A 38 -15.31 7.53 27.22
N ARG A 39 -15.35 6.89 26.04
CA ARG A 39 -16.32 5.83 25.71
C ARG A 39 -15.79 4.43 26.01
N ILE A 40 -14.47 4.21 25.95
CA ILE A 40 -13.85 2.90 26.25
C ILE A 40 -14.32 2.31 27.60
N PRO A 41 -14.43 3.09 28.70
CA PRO A 41 -14.91 2.54 29.97
C PRO A 41 -16.39 2.14 29.98
N LEU A 42 -17.18 2.59 29.00
CA LEU A 42 -18.63 2.37 28.92
C LEU A 42 -19.00 1.09 28.16
N VAL A 43 -18.05 0.45 27.48
CA VAL A 43 -18.29 -0.73 26.65
C VAL A 43 -17.79 -1.99 27.32
N ASP A 44 -18.53 -3.08 27.16
CA ASP A 44 -18.13 -4.41 27.63
C ASP A 44 -17.00 -5.00 26.78
N PHE A 45 -16.95 -4.66 25.50
CA PHE A 45 -16.01 -5.21 24.53
C PHE A 45 -15.60 -4.17 23.48
N VAL A 46 -14.35 -4.23 23.01
CA VAL A 46 -13.81 -3.36 21.96
C VAL A 46 -13.41 -4.18 20.74
N VAL A 47 -13.89 -3.78 19.57
CA VAL A 47 -13.42 -4.30 18.28
C VAL A 47 -12.56 -3.24 17.62
N GLU A 48 -11.30 -3.55 17.39
CA GLU A 48 -10.35 -2.65 16.76
C GLU A 48 -10.09 -3.06 15.31
N VAL A 49 -10.46 -2.19 14.36
CA VAL A 49 -10.24 -2.45 12.94
C VAL A 49 -8.91 -1.85 12.50
N ARG A 50 -8.04 -2.69 11.92
CA ARG A 50 -6.69 -2.33 11.46
C ARG A 50 -6.53 -2.62 9.96
N ASP A 51 -5.54 -2.01 9.30
CA ASP A 51 -5.22 -2.30 7.90
C ASP A 51 -4.23 -3.49 7.85
N ALA A 52 -4.59 -4.56 7.15
CA ALA A 52 -3.83 -5.80 7.07
C ALA A 52 -2.42 -5.64 6.49
N ARG A 53 -2.15 -4.53 5.79
CA ARG A 53 -0.83 -4.23 5.23
C ARG A 53 0.10 -3.59 6.25
N ILE A 54 -0.45 -2.98 7.31
CA ILE A 54 0.28 -2.35 8.42
C ILE A 54 -0.41 -2.65 9.76
N PRO A 55 -0.58 -3.94 10.13
CA PRO A 55 -1.37 -4.34 11.29
C PRO A 55 -0.82 -3.88 12.66
N LEU A 56 0.46 -3.56 12.80
CA LEU A 56 1.02 -2.90 13.99
C LEU A 56 0.77 -1.40 13.97
N SER A 57 1.13 -0.74 12.87
CA SER A 57 1.14 0.72 12.81
C SER A 57 -0.23 1.35 12.68
N SER A 58 -1.19 0.62 12.10
CA SER A 58 -2.61 1.02 12.14
C SER A 58 -3.27 0.79 13.52
N GLY A 59 -2.52 0.32 14.52
CA GLY A 59 -3.01 0.06 15.86
C GLY A 59 -3.24 1.30 16.74
N CYS A 60 -4.28 1.25 17.55
CA CYS A 60 -4.62 2.24 18.55
C CYS A 60 -3.76 2.09 19.81
N GLU A 61 -3.04 3.16 20.18
CA GLU A 61 -2.15 3.15 21.36
C GLU A 61 -2.91 2.87 22.66
N TYR A 62 -4.09 3.47 22.79
CA TYR A 62 -4.93 3.35 23.98
C TYR A 62 -5.38 1.91 24.24
N LEU A 63 -5.36 1.06 23.20
CA LEU A 63 -5.73 -0.33 23.27
C LEU A 63 -4.54 -1.29 23.42
N ARG A 64 -3.30 -0.79 23.35
CA ARG A 64 -2.07 -1.62 23.40
C ARG A 64 -1.99 -2.48 24.67
N ASN A 65 -2.42 -1.92 25.80
CA ASN A 65 -2.43 -2.60 27.11
C ASN A 65 -3.85 -2.98 27.56
N PHE A 66 -4.81 -3.01 26.64
CA PHE A 66 -6.20 -3.35 26.98
C PHE A 66 -6.33 -4.87 27.19
N PRO A 67 -7.19 -5.33 28.12
CA PRO A 67 -7.35 -6.76 28.37
C PRO A 67 -7.82 -7.50 27.10
N SER A 68 -7.06 -8.49 26.65
CA SER A 68 -7.39 -9.31 25.47
C SER A 68 -8.72 -10.05 25.60
N SER A 69 -9.20 -10.31 26.82
CA SER A 69 -10.53 -10.89 27.07
C SER A 69 -11.70 -9.96 26.70
N ARG A 70 -11.42 -8.67 26.47
CA ARG A 70 -12.42 -7.64 26.14
C ARG A 70 -12.07 -6.89 24.85
N HIS A 71 -11.11 -7.39 24.08
CA HIS A 71 -10.60 -6.71 22.90
C HIS A 71 -10.24 -7.71 21.80
N MET A 72 -10.77 -7.44 20.61
CA MET A 72 -10.47 -8.18 19.40
C MET A 72 -9.90 -7.23 18.36
N VAL A 73 -8.86 -7.69 17.66
CA VAL A 73 -8.31 -6.98 16.50
C VAL A 73 -8.87 -7.63 15.26
N VAL A 74 -9.26 -6.80 14.31
CA VAL A 74 -9.89 -7.20 13.07
C VAL A 74 -9.12 -6.57 11.93
N LEU A 75 -8.60 -7.38 11.01
CA LEU A 75 -7.84 -6.88 9.88
C LEU A 75 -8.74 -6.64 8.67
N ASN A 76 -8.72 -5.40 8.20
CA ASN A 76 -9.36 -4.97 6.96
C ASN A 76 -8.37 -4.98 5.81
N LYS A 77 -8.86 -5.08 4.57
CA LYS A 77 -8.05 -5.14 3.33
C LYS A 77 -7.08 -6.33 3.29
N MET A 78 -7.51 -7.46 3.84
CA MET A 78 -6.76 -8.72 3.83
C MET A 78 -6.48 -9.21 2.40
N ASP A 79 -7.33 -8.84 1.43
CA ASP A 79 -7.13 -9.08 0.01
C ASP A 79 -5.90 -8.37 -0.57
N LEU A 80 -5.44 -7.29 0.07
CA LEU A 80 -4.28 -6.50 -0.35
C LEU A 80 -2.97 -6.89 0.36
N ALA A 81 -3.05 -7.73 1.40
CA ALA A 81 -1.92 -8.09 2.26
C ALA A 81 -1.23 -9.40 1.82
N ASN A 82 0.05 -9.57 2.17
CA ASN A 82 0.78 -10.79 1.85
C ASN A 82 0.36 -11.94 2.77
N GLY A 83 -0.48 -12.85 2.28
CA GLY A 83 -1.05 -13.96 3.05
C GLY A 83 -0.04 -14.93 3.69
N SER A 84 1.20 -14.99 3.17
CA SER A 84 2.28 -15.83 3.74
C SER A 84 2.86 -15.27 5.04
N GLN A 85 2.70 -13.97 5.27
CA GLN A 85 3.31 -13.25 6.39
C GLN A 85 2.29 -12.90 7.49
N THR A 86 1.01 -13.10 7.21
CA THR A 86 -0.07 -12.95 8.19
C THR A 86 -0.23 -14.24 8.99
N LYS A 87 0.77 -14.59 9.81
CA LYS A 87 0.52 -15.55 10.92
C LYS A 87 -0.32 -14.83 11.95
N LEU A 88 -1.63 -14.96 11.81
CA LEU A 88 -2.60 -14.34 12.69
C LEU A 88 -2.51 -14.97 14.08
N ASP A 89 -2.31 -14.15 15.10
CA ASP A 89 -2.66 -14.51 16.47
C ASP A 89 -4.13 -14.98 16.48
N PRO A 90 -4.51 -16.05 17.21
CA PRO A 90 -5.90 -16.51 17.32
C PRO A 90 -6.92 -15.42 17.72
N LEU A 91 -6.48 -14.29 18.27
CA LEU A 91 -7.33 -13.12 18.58
C LEU A 91 -7.60 -12.19 17.37
N VAL A 92 -7.08 -12.51 16.18
CA VAL A 92 -7.21 -11.69 14.98
C VAL A 92 -8.14 -12.35 13.97
N VAL A 93 -9.23 -11.66 13.62
CA VAL A 93 -10.26 -12.15 12.68
C VAL A 93 -10.16 -11.43 11.33
N ASP A 94 -10.31 -12.18 10.24
CA ASP A 94 -10.40 -11.67 8.87
C ASP A 94 -11.84 -11.23 8.55
N LEU A 95 -12.03 -9.98 8.11
CA LEU A 95 -13.34 -9.45 7.69
C LEU A 95 -13.85 -9.99 6.35
N ASN A 96 -12.97 -10.60 5.55
CA ASN A 96 -13.38 -11.20 4.29
C ASN A 96 -14.14 -12.53 4.50
N GLU A 97 -14.03 -13.13 5.68
CA GLU A 97 -14.93 -14.22 6.08
C GLU A 97 -16.28 -13.64 6.49
N LYS A 98 -17.32 -14.05 5.76
CA LYS A 98 -18.67 -13.51 5.81
C LYS A 98 -19.26 -13.64 7.23
N LEU A 99 -19.24 -12.55 8.00
CA LEU A 99 -19.92 -12.49 9.30
C LEU A 99 -21.43 -12.25 9.07
N GLU A 100 -22.26 -13.28 9.22
CA GLU A 100 -23.72 -13.14 9.12
C GLU A 100 -24.30 -12.66 10.46
N ILE A 101 -24.49 -11.35 10.60
CA ILE A 101 -25.14 -10.76 11.78
C ILE A 101 -26.66 -10.70 11.54
N GLY A 102 -27.42 -11.51 12.27
CA GLY A 102 -28.89 -11.46 12.27
C GLY A 102 -29.40 -10.28 13.11
N VAL A 103 -30.26 -9.44 12.55
CA VAL A 103 -30.91 -8.33 13.28
C VAL A 103 -32.14 -8.88 14.03
N GLY A 104 -32.00 -9.06 15.34
CA GLY A 104 -33.10 -9.45 16.23
C GLY A 104 -33.91 -8.25 16.72
N SER A 105 -35.16 -8.49 17.13
CA SER A 105 -36.06 -7.47 17.68
C SER A 105 -35.62 -6.93 19.05
N HIS A 106 -34.75 -7.67 19.75
CA HIS A 106 -34.08 -7.24 20.98
C HIS A 106 -32.59 -7.55 20.83
N PRO A 107 -31.78 -6.60 20.33
CA PRO A 107 -30.37 -6.86 20.12
C PRO A 107 -29.67 -7.00 21.48
N ASN A 108 -29.04 -8.15 21.72
CA ASN A 108 -28.19 -8.39 22.89
C ASN A 108 -26.83 -7.67 22.79
N ILE A 109 -26.59 -6.96 21.69
CA ILE A 109 -25.33 -6.29 21.38
C ILE A 109 -25.65 -4.87 20.93
N TYR A 110 -25.02 -3.88 21.56
CA TYR A 110 -25.09 -2.48 21.16
C TYR A 110 -23.74 -2.05 20.60
N ILE A 111 -23.75 -1.42 19.43
CA ILE A 111 -22.53 -0.93 18.77
C ILE A 111 -22.43 0.57 19.02
N LEU A 112 -21.34 0.99 19.67
CA LEU A 112 -20.98 2.39 19.80
C LEU A 112 -19.94 2.73 18.74
N ASP A 113 -20.38 3.42 17.69
CA ASP A 113 -19.46 3.89 16.66
C ASP A 113 -18.61 5.05 17.21
N THR A 114 -17.29 4.94 17.02
CA THR A 114 -16.35 5.99 17.35
C THR A 114 -15.70 6.51 16.08
N PRO A 115 -15.59 7.83 15.91
CA PRO A 115 -14.93 8.39 14.72
C PRO A 115 -13.51 7.81 14.58
N GLY A 116 -13.14 7.39 13.37
CA GLY A 116 -11.84 6.78 13.06
C GLY A 116 -10.69 7.78 13.15
N VAL A 117 -10.35 8.20 14.36
CA VAL A 117 -9.30 9.18 14.62
C VAL A 117 -8.37 8.67 15.71
N LEU A 118 -7.19 8.26 15.28
CA LEU A 118 -6.09 7.90 16.16
C LEU A 118 -5.03 8.99 16.15
N PRO A 119 -4.42 9.32 17.30
CA PRO A 119 -3.19 10.10 17.31
C PRO A 119 -2.12 9.36 16.49
N PRO A 120 -1.31 10.06 15.68
CA PRO A 120 -0.28 9.41 14.89
C PRO A 120 0.75 8.78 15.82
N GLN A 121 0.88 7.46 15.78
CA GLN A 121 2.10 6.81 16.27
C GLN A 121 3.16 6.96 15.18
N ILE A 122 4.09 7.89 15.37
CA ILE A 122 5.31 7.94 14.55
C ILE A 122 6.35 7.09 15.27
N LEU A 123 6.05 5.80 15.38
CA LEU A 123 7.07 4.80 15.67
C LEU A 123 7.73 4.50 14.32
N ASP A 124 8.91 5.07 14.12
CA ASP A 124 9.90 4.72 13.09
C ASP A 124 9.35 4.24 11.74
N GLY A 125 8.48 5.06 11.13
CA GLY A 125 8.38 5.10 9.67
C GLY A 125 7.12 4.55 8.98
N GLU A 126 6.02 4.31 9.68
CA GLU A 126 4.91 3.57 9.07
C GLU A 126 3.78 4.51 8.61
N ALA A 127 4.02 5.15 7.45
CA ALA A 127 3.24 6.26 6.89
C ALA A 127 1.86 5.89 6.27
N GLY A 128 1.35 4.67 6.47
CA GLY A 128 0.14 4.22 5.77
C GLY A 128 -1.13 4.99 6.11
N ALA A 129 -1.12 5.75 7.22
CA ALA A 129 -2.25 6.53 7.71
C ALA A 129 -2.11 8.07 7.55
N ILE A 130 -0.95 8.58 7.10
CA ILE A 130 -0.70 10.03 6.96
C ILE A 130 -0.98 10.45 5.51
N SER A 131 -1.54 11.65 5.31
CA SER A 131 -1.79 12.17 3.96
C SER A 131 -0.50 12.33 3.15
N ASP A 132 -0.56 11.90 1.89
CA ASP A 132 0.50 12.00 0.89
C ASP A 132 1.02 13.41 0.71
N HIS A 133 0.14 14.40 0.86
CA HIS A 133 0.53 15.79 0.69
C HIS A 133 1.39 16.28 1.85
N LEU A 134 1.29 15.67 3.03
CA LEU A 134 2.11 16.03 4.18
C LEU A 134 3.46 15.34 4.16
N VAL A 135 3.52 14.08 3.72
CA VAL A 135 4.77 13.31 3.63
C VAL A 135 5.52 13.59 2.33
N GLY A 136 4.81 13.89 1.25
CA GLY A 136 5.34 14.00 -0.10
C GLY A 136 5.16 12.70 -0.89
N GLU A 137 4.44 12.80 -2.02
CA GLU A 137 4.20 11.66 -2.92
C GLU A 137 5.52 11.03 -3.42
N TYR A 138 6.54 11.85 -3.66
CA TYR A 138 7.84 11.39 -4.13
C TYR A 138 8.57 10.52 -3.10
N ASP A 139 8.66 10.99 -1.86
CA ASP A 139 9.35 10.28 -0.78
C ASP A 139 8.64 8.96 -0.45
N LEU A 140 7.30 8.97 -0.44
CA LEU A 140 6.49 7.76 -0.31
C LEU A 140 6.75 6.76 -1.44
N ALA A 141 6.80 7.22 -2.69
CA ALA A 141 7.08 6.35 -3.83
C ALA A 141 8.50 5.78 -3.79
N ARG A 142 9.50 6.56 -3.33
CA ARG A 142 10.87 6.07 -3.09
C ARG A 142 10.90 5.01 -2.00
N TYR A 143 10.21 5.24 -0.88
CA TYR A 143 10.09 4.26 0.20
C TYR A 143 9.49 2.94 -0.30
N LEU A 144 8.41 3.00 -1.08
CA LEU A 144 7.79 1.79 -1.64
C LEU A 144 8.72 1.05 -2.60
N LEU A 145 9.42 1.75 -3.50
CA LEU A 145 10.41 1.11 -4.37
C LEU A 145 11.55 0.48 -3.57
N ALA A 146 12.03 1.14 -2.52
CA ALA A 146 13.05 0.59 -1.64
C ALA A 146 12.61 -0.72 -0.97
N ILE A 147 11.33 -0.80 -0.55
CA ILE A 147 10.73 -2.04 -0.05
C ILE A 147 10.69 -3.09 -1.15
N VAL A 148 10.09 -2.78 -2.31
CA VAL A 148 9.95 -3.73 -3.43
C VAL A 148 11.31 -4.28 -3.86
N ASN A 149 12.32 -3.43 -4.00
CA ASN A 149 13.68 -3.81 -4.37
C ASN A 149 14.39 -4.66 -3.30
N SER A 150 14.03 -4.48 -2.03
CA SER A 150 14.54 -5.29 -0.91
C SER A 150 13.74 -6.56 -0.67
N SER A 151 12.58 -6.68 -1.29
CA SER A 151 11.63 -7.79 -1.15
C SER A 151 11.92 -8.87 -2.19
N GLU A 152 11.35 -10.06 -2.02
CA GLU A 152 11.46 -11.15 -3.00
C GLU A 152 10.24 -11.25 -3.93
N GLU A 153 9.26 -10.40 -3.69
CA GLU A 153 7.95 -10.37 -4.32
C GLU A 153 8.09 -10.10 -5.83
N TYR A 154 9.03 -9.23 -6.23
CA TYR A 154 9.31 -8.93 -7.63
C TYR A 154 9.79 -10.17 -8.43
N LYS A 155 10.38 -11.18 -7.78
CA LYS A 155 10.84 -12.42 -8.44
C LYS A 155 9.67 -13.20 -9.05
N HIS A 156 8.47 -13.10 -8.48
CA HIS A 156 7.26 -13.75 -9.01
C HIS A 156 6.84 -13.16 -10.36
N TRP A 157 7.20 -11.90 -10.64
CA TRP A 157 6.91 -11.28 -11.94
C TRP A 157 7.67 -11.97 -13.07
N LYS A 158 8.81 -12.63 -12.81
CA LYS A 158 9.51 -13.46 -13.79
C LYS A 158 8.62 -14.58 -14.36
N MET A 159 7.78 -15.18 -13.51
CA MET A 159 6.89 -16.27 -13.92
C MET A 159 5.70 -15.76 -14.72
N LEU A 160 5.15 -14.58 -14.38
CA LEU A 160 4.14 -13.88 -15.20
C LEU A 160 4.67 -13.60 -16.61
N MET A 161 5.96 -13.27 -16.75
CA MET A 161 6.59 -13.06 -18.06
C MET A 161 6.76 -14.35 -18.89
N SER A 162 6.73 -15.53 -18.27
CA SER A 162 7.00 -16.80 -18.95
C SER A 162 5.73 -17.52 -19.44
N LYS A 163 4.59 -17.35 -18.74
CA LYS A 163 3.31 -17.97 -19.12
C LYS A 163 2.66 -17.36 -20.37
N ASP A 164 3.05 -16.13 -20.74
CA ASP A 164 2.36 -15.36 -21.79
C ASP A 164 3.01 -15.47 -23.19
N ASN A 165 4.19 -16.11 -23.31
CA ASN A 165 4.73 -16.42 -24.64
C ASN A 165 3.86 -17.44 -25.41
N GLU A 166 2.98 -18.17 -24.73
CA GLU A 166 2.02 -19.08 -25.36
C GLU A 166 0.72 -18.35 -25.75
N ILE A 167 0.22 -17.42 -24.94
CA ILE A 167 -1.07 -16.73 -25.19
C ILE A 167 -0.94 -15.72 -26.36
N CYS A 168 0.23 -15.10 -26.54
CA CYS A 168 0.45 -14.11 -27.61
C CYS A 168 0.58 -14.71 -29.04
N ALA A 169 0.67 -16.03 -29.19
CA ALA A 169 0.77 -16.67 -30.50
C ALA A 169 -0.59 -16.85 -31.20
N GLU A 170 -1.67 -17.01 -30.44
CA GLU A 170 -3.00 -17.32 -30.99
C GLU A 170 -3.78 -16.06 -31.42
N ASP A 171 -3.59 -14.93 -30.73
CA ASP A 171 -4.29 -13.67 -31.05
C ASP A 171 -3.81 -12.98 -32.34
N LYS A 172 -2.66 -13.39 -32.91
CA LYS A 172 -2.17 -12.85 -34.19
C LYS A 172 -2.91 -13.39 -35.42
N ILE A 173 -3.68 -14.48 -35.30
CA ILE A 173 -4.35 -15.11 -36.45
C ILE A 173 -5.73 -14.50 -36.74
N GLN A 174 -6.34 -13.75 -35.81
CA GLN A 174 -7.71 -13.21 -36.00
C GLN A 174 -7.80 -11.73 -36.42
N LEU A 175 -6.68 -11.00 -36.49
CA LEU A 175 -6.68 -9.54 -36.68
C LEU A 175 -6.56 -9.05 -38.14
N SER A 176 -6.75 -9.91 -39.14
CA SER A 176 -6.68 -9.51 -40.56
C SER A 176 -8.01 -9.01 -41.15
N GLY A 177 -9.05 -8.74 -40.34
CA GLY A 177 -10.39 -8.48 -40.90
C GLY A 177 -11.32 -7.61 -40.08
N ARG A 178 -10.95 -6.35 -39.74
CA ARG A 178 -11.90 -5.22 -39.54
C ARG A 178 -11.17 -3.92 -39.17
N SER A 179 -10.72 -3.20 -40.20
CA SER A 179 -10.63 -1.73 -40.16
C SER A 179 -12.07 -1.23 -40.33
N GLU A 180 -12.70 -0.37 -39.51
CA GLU A 180 -12.41 1.06 -39.34
C GLU A 180 -13.08 1.66 -38.07
N SER A 181 -13.61 0.84 -37.14
CA SER A 181 -14.37 1.34 -35.96
C SER A 181 -13.61 1.34 -34.62
N VAL A 182 -12.40 0.78 -34.57
CA VAL A 182 -11.61 0.62 -33.32
C VAL A 182 -10.92 1.91 -32.87
N SER A 183 -10.62 2.83 -33.80
CA SER A 183 -9.83 4.03 -33.52
C SER A 183 -10.51 5.06 -32.61
N LYS A 184 -11.85 5.04 -32.50
CA LYS A 184 -12.59 5.96 -31.62
C LYS A 184 -12.75 5.44 -30.18
N ARG A 185 -12.68 4.13 -29.94
CA ARG A 185 -12.71 3.56 -28.57
C ARG A 185 -11.35 3.58 -27.87
N LYS A 186 -10.23 3.54 -28.62
CA LYS A 186 -8.88 3.62 -28.06
C LYS A 186 -8.58 4.93 -27.32
N LYS A 187 -9.07 6.08 -27.81
CA LYS A 187 -8.77 7.39 -27.23
C LYS A 187 -9.35 7.66 -25.83
N LEU A 188 -10.33 6.87 -25.36
CA LEU A 188 -11.02 7.15 -24.11
C LEU A 188 -10.34 6.54 -22.86
N TYR A 189 -9.41 5.60 -23.05
CA TYR A 189 -8.79 4.83 -21.95
C TYR A 189 -7.25 4.94 -21.89
N ASP A 190 -6.59 5.64 -22.82
CA ASP A 190 -5.12 5.77 -22.88
C ASP A 190 -4.49 6.53 -21.68
N THR A 191 -5.30 7.14 -20.80
CA THR A 191 -4.81 7.90 -19.63
C THR A 191 -4.90 7.12 -18.31
N ASP A 192 -5.59 5.99 -18.30
CA ASP A 192 -5.79 5.18 -17.10
C ASP A 192 -4.60 4.25 -16.87
N HIS A 193 -3.76 4.62 -15.90
CA HIS A 193 -2.57 3.86 -15.53
C HIS A 193 -2.88 2.54 -14.82
N THR A 194 -4.14 2.27 -14.46
CA THR A 194 -4.56 1.03 -13.77
C THR A 194 -4.88 -0.12 -14.72
N GLN A 195 -4.83 0.13 -16.05
CA GLN A 195 -5.07 -0.89 -17.07
C GLN A 195 -4.03 -2.02 -17.01
N ASP A 196 -4.48 -3.26 -17.20
CA ASP A 196 -3.65 -4.46 -16.97
C ASP A 196 -2.36 -4.48 -17.80
N HIS A 197 -2.41 -4.00 -19.04
CA HIS A 197 -1.24 -3.91 -19.91
C HIS A 197 -0.21 -2.89 -19.38
N ILE A 198 -0.65 -1.73 -18.87
CA ILE A 198 0.23 -0.73 -18.26
C ILE A 198 0.83 -1.28 -16.97
N VAL A 199 0.01 -1.92 -16.12
CA VAL A 199 0.48 -2.53 -14.87
C VAL A 199 1.52 -3.61 -15.16
N ARG A 200 1.31 -4.43 -16.20
CA ARG A 200 2.28 -5.42 -16.66
C ARG A 200 3.58 -4.76 -17.11
N ASP A 201 3.51 -3.71 -17.92
CA ASP A 201 4.69 -3.00 -18.41
C ASP A 201 5.46 -2.35 -17.25
N VAL A 202 4.76 -1.75 -16.27
CA VAL A 202 5.35 -1.24 -15.02
C VAL A 202 6.08 -2.34 -14.25
N ARG A 203 5.44 -3.49 -14.00
CA ARG A 203 6.07 -4.63 -13.30
C ARG A 203 7.29 -5.15 -14.06
N LYS A 204 7.20 -5.23 -15.38
CA LYS A 204 8.31 -5.62 -16.27
C LYS A 204 9.48 -4.64 -16.15
N THR A 205 9.22 -3.34 -16.24
CA THR A 205 10.24 -2.30 -16.11
C THR A 205 10.95 -2.39 -14.75
N ILE A 206 10.20 -2.55 -13.66
CA ILE A 206 10.79 -2.71 -12.33
C ILE A 206 11.64 -4.00 -12.27
N PHE A 207 11.14 -5.12 -12.80
CA PHE A 207 11.89 -6.38 -12.82
C PHE A 207 13.19 -6.29 -13.64
N GLU A 208 13.14 -5.72 -14.83
CA GLU A 208 14.29 -5.60 -15.74
C GLU A 208 15.35 -4.63 -15.18
N THR A 209 14.91 -3.52 -14.57
CA THR A 209 15.82 -2.57 -13.92
C THR A 209 16.53 -3.19 -12.71
N ILE A 210 15.82 -3.96 -11.86
CA ILE A 210 16.46 -4.70 -10.76
C ILE A 210 17.43 -5.75 -11.31
N SER A 211 17.01 -6.52 -12.31
CA SER A 211 17.79 -7.64 -12.86
C SER A 211 19.06 -7.19 -13.60
N SER A 212 19.03 -6.01 -14.21
CA SER A 212 20.18 -5.43 -14.91
C SER A 212 21.11 -4.64 -14.00
N PHE A 213 20.68 -4.35 -12.76
CA PHE A 213 21.47 -3.62 -11.79
C PHE A 213 22.63 -4.47 -11.25
N LYS A 214 23.86 -3.97 -11.39
CA LYS A 214 25.09 -4.68 -10.98
C LYS A 214 25.58 -4.29 -9.57
N GLY A 215 24.85 -3.43 -8.85
CA GLY A 215 25.23 -2.94 -7.53
C GLY A 215 24.67 -3.81 -6.39
N ASN A 216 25.13 -3.55 -5.18
CA ASN A 216 24.69 -4.18 -3.95
C ASN A 216 23.50 -3.43 -3.34
N LEU A 217 22.34 -4.10 -3.27
CA LEU A 217 21.10 -3.52 -2.74
C LEU A 217 21.14 -3.26 -1.22
N GLU A 218 22.11 -3.83 -0.50
CA GLU A 218 22.34 -3.51 0.93
C GLU A 218 23.00 -2.13 1.11
N VAL A 219 23.66 -1.60 0.07
CA VAL A 219 24.34 -0.30 0.12
C VAL A 219 23.37 0.81 -0.23
N ALA A 220 23.17 1.73 0.71
CA ALA A 220 22.23 2.85 0.62
C ALA A 220 22.34 3.65 -0.69
N SER A 221 23.54 4.06 -1.04
CA SER A 221 23.81 4.90 -2.20
C SER A 221 23.61 4.16 -3.53
N GLU A 222 23.73 2.83 -3.54
CA GLU A 222 23.45 2.01 -4.71
C GLU A 222 21.96 1.76 -4.88
N LEU A 223 21.25 1.51 -3.77
CA LEU A 223 19.78 1.44 -3.77
C LEU A 223 19.14 2.75 -4.25
N ASP A 224 19.67 3.90 -3.82
CA ASP A 224 19.18 5.20 -4.31
C ASP A 224 19.39 5.36 -5.83
N LYS A 225 20.54 4.95 -6.36
CA LYS A 225 20.79 4.98 -7.82
C LYS A 225 19.81 4.09 -8.58
N LEU A 226 19.50 2.91 -8.05
CA LEU A 226 18.51 2.02 -8.64
C LEU A 226 17.11 2.65 -8.64
N ILE A 227 16.69 3.23 -7.51
CA ILE A 227 15.39 3.89 -7.40
C ILE A 227 15.26 5.04 -8.40
N GLU A 228 16.29 5.89 -8.52
CA GLU A 228 16.29 6.99 -9.49
C GLU A 228 16.24 6.46 -10.94
N ALA A 229 16.98 5.39 -11.25
CA ALA A 229 16.90 4.72 -12.55
C ALA A 229 15.50 4.16 -12.83
N GLN A 230 14.82 3.60 -11.82
CA GLN A 230 13.45 3.12 -11.92
C GLN A 230 12.46 4.26 -12.18
N PHE A 231 12.57 5.39 -11.49
CA PHE A 231 11.72 6.56 -11.76
C PHE A 231 11.84 7.04 -13.20
N MET A 232 13.06 7.05 -13.73
CA MET A 232 13.30 7.42 -15.13
C MET A 232 12.67 6.40 -16.08
N ALA A 233 12.91 5.11 -15.88
CA ALA A 233 12.40 4.04 -16.73
C ALA A 233 10.86 3.93 -16.69
N LEU A 234 10.23 4.21 -15.54
CA LEU A 234 8.78 4.17 -15.35
C LEU A 234 8.03 5.29 -16.09
N SER A 235 8.74 6.30 -16.60
CA SER A 235 8.12 7.36 -17.40
C SER A 235 7.51 6.82 -18.70
N ASP A 236 8.13 5.80 -19.29
CA ASP A 236 7.70 5.17 -20.54
C ASP A 236 6.38 4.39 -20.38
N PRO A 237 6.24 3.38 -19.48
CA PRO A 237 4.99 2.64 -19.33
C PRO A 237 3.84 3.53 -18.83
N PHE A 238 4.14 4.59 -18.07
CA PHE A 238 3.12 5.55 -17.64
C PHE A 238 2.78 6.63 -18.68
N HIS A 239 3.43 6.61 -19.86
CA HIS A 239 3.23 7.57 -20.94
C HIS A 239 3.41 9.03 -20.48
N VAL A 240 4.43 9.30 -19.66
CA VAL A 240 4.70 10.63 -19.09
C VAL A 240 5.75 11.36 -19.93
N SER A 241 5.30 12.11 -20.94
CA SER A 241 6.15 12.98 -21.76
C SER A 241 6.12 14.42 -21.22
N MET A 242 6.93 14.70 -20.19
CA MET A 242 7.07 16.06 -19.62
C MET A 242 8.53 16.47 -19.59
N GLU A 243 8.86 17.66 -20.11
CA GLU A 243 10.24 18.18 -20.16
C GLU A 243 10.80 18.53 -18.78
N GLN A 244 9.95 18.96 -17.84
CA GLN A 244 10.35 19.25 -16.46
C GLN A 244 10.48 17.97 -15.64
N GLU A 245 11.72 17.66 -15.22
CA GLU A 245 12.06 16.44 -14.48
C GLU A 245 11.29 16.31 -13.15
N GLU A 246 11.17 17.40 -12.38
CA GLU A 246 10.47 17.39 -11.09
C GLU A 246 8.98 17.05 -11.24
N LYS A 247 8.30 17.64 -12.25
CA LYS A 247 6.90 17.33 -12.54
C LYS A 247 6.73 15.90 -13.04
N ARG A 248 7.68 15.40 -13.84
CA ARG A 248 7.69 14.01 -14.31
C ARG A 248 7.75 13.05 -13.13
N ARG A 249 8.67 13.27 -12.19
CA ARG A 249 8.82 12.49 -10.96
C ARG A 249 7.55 12.50 -10.11
N ALA A 250 6.92 13.66 -9.94
CA ALA A 250 5.66 13.77 -9.19
C ALA A 250 4.53 12.95 -9.82
N VAL A 251 4.36 13.02 -11.15
CA VAL A 251 3.32 12.24 -11.86
C VAL A 251 3.59 10.74 -11.76
N VAL A 252 4.84 10.30 -11.96
CA VAL A 252 5.24 8.90 -11.81
C VAL A 252 4.99 8.42 -10.38
N ALA A 253 5.40 9.19 -9.38
CA ALA A 253 5.19 8.88 -7.96
C ALA A 253 3.70 8.67 -7.66
N LYS A 254 2.85 9.60 -8.09
CA LYS A 254 1.39 9.52 -7.89
C LYS A 254 0.77 8.28 -8.53
N LYS A 255 1.15 7.98 -9.78
CA LYS A 255 0.66 6.78 -10.48
C LYS A 255 1.15 5.50 -9.79
N LEU A 256 2.41 5.46 -9.38
CA LEU A 256 2.98 4.31 -8.67
C LEU A 256 2.27 4.06 -7.32
N LEU A 257 2.05 5.13 -6.54
CA LEU A 257 1.31 5.06 -5.27
C LEU A 257 -0.11 4.54 -5.46
N ASN A 258 -0.79 4.94 -6.52
CA ASN A 258 -2.13 4.43 -6.83
C ASN A 258 -2.08 2.92 -7.12
N LEU A 259 -1.14 2.45 -7.94
CA LEU A 259 -1.01 1.02 -8.22
C LEU A 259 -0.67 0.20 -6.97
N TYR A 260 0.13 0.75 -6.05
CA TYR A 260 0.38 0.13 -4.75
C TYR A 260 -0.89 0.04 -3.90
N ARG A 261 -1.64 1.15 -3.78
CA ARG A 261 -2.85 1.22 -2.95
C ARG A 261 -3.98 0.32 -3.42
N THR A 262 -4.06 0.09 -4.73
CA THR A 262 -5.06 -0.77 -5.37
C THR A 262 -4.64 -2.24 -5.43
N GLY A 263 -3.48 -2.60 -4.87
CA GLY A 263 -2.94 -3.98 -4.93
C GLY A 263 -2.44 -4.39 -6.32
N ARG A 264 -2.46 -3.48 -7.30
CA ARG A 264 -2.06 -3.74 -8.69
C ARG A 264 -0.55 -3.95 -8.83
N LEU A 265 0.28 -3.52 -7.87
CA LEU A 265 1.70 -3.90 -7.82
C LEU A 265 1.97 -5.20 -7.05
N GLY A 266 0.95 -5.88 -6.54
CA GLY A 266 1.10 -7.05 -5.68
C GLY A 266 0.64 -6.79 -4.25
N HIS A 267 0.75 -7.82 -3.42
CA HIS A 267 0.28 -7.82 -2.05
C HIS A 267 1.47 -7.65 -1.11
N TYR A 268 1.41 -6.65 -0.24
CA TYR A 268 2.52 -6.28 0.62
C TYR A 268 2.04 -6.07 2.05
N THR A 269 2.81 -6.59 3.00
CA THR A 269 2.64 -6.36 4.43
C THR A 269 3.93 -5.71 4.92
N LEU A 270 3.83 -4.46 5.37
CA LEU A 270 4.97 -3.59 5.69
C LEU A 270 5.44 -3.73 7.14
N ASP A 271 4.55 -4.13 8.03
CA ASP A 271 4.83 -4.41 9.44
C ASP A 271 4.18 -5.74 9.87
N TYR A 272 4.67 -6.36 10.95
CA TYR A 272 4.18 -7.67 11.39
C TYR A 272 3.80 -7.64 12.85
N ILE A 273 2.61 -8.15 13.19
CA ILE A 273 2.28 -8.49 14.57
C ILE A 273 3.18 -9.68 14.98
N PRO A 274 3.98 -9.58 16.06
CA PRO A 274 4.83 -10.66 16.56
C PRO A 274 4.07 -11.94 16.90
#